data_AF-A0A8T2MQK4-F1
#
_entry.id   AF-A0A8T2MQK4-F1
#
_cell.length_a   1.000
_cell.length_b   1.000
_cell.length_c   1.000
_cell.angle_alpha   90.00
_cell.angle_beta   90.00
_cell.angle_gamma   90.00
#
_symmetry.space_group_name_H-M   'P 1'
#
loop_
_entity.id
_entity.type
_entity.pdbx_description
1 polymer ?
#
loop_
_entity_poly.entity_id
_entity_poly.type
_entity_poly.pdbx_seq_one_letter_code
_entity_poly.pdbx_strand_id
1 'polypeptide(L)'
;MGMNLDQYTPEFTAKHIDGHQLIHLDSDRLKALGVSSQSDRATIKKKLRDMRKAQEKLEKQREKKEKKEKKVMEEKEARRSGKLPLSSDSAC
;
A
#
# COMPACT_ATOMS: atom_id res chain seq x y z
N MET A 1 3.15 13.16 -25.75
CA MET A 1 1.78 13.74 -25.68
C MET A 1 1.46 13.99 -24.22
N GLY A 2 1.41 15.27 -23.80
CA GLY A 2 0.94 15.63 -22.46
C GLY A 2 -0.52 15.25 -22.33
N MET A 3 -0.87 14.46 -21.31
CA MET A 3 -2.26 14.08 -21.09
C MET A 3 -2.95 15.28 -20.44
N ASN A 4 -4.01 15.81 -21.07
CA ASN A 4 -4.78 16.94 -20.54
C ASN A 4 -5.71 16.49 -19.40
N LEU A 5 -5.16 15.73 -18.44
CA LEU A 5 -5.89 15.17 -17.30
C LEU A 5 -5.81 16.08 -16.08
N ASP A 6 -4.85 17.00 -16.03
CA ASP A 6 -4.64 17.89 -14.89
C ASP A 6 -5.84 18.82 -14.68
N GLN A 7 -6.61 19.10 -15.73
CA GLN A 7 -7.86 19.85 -15.66
C GLN A 7 -8.93 19.20 -14.77
N TYR A 8 -8.83 17.89 -14.49
CA TYR A 8 -9.78 17.17 -13.64
C TYR A 8 -9.37 17.15 -12.16
N THR A 9 -8.15 17.61 -11.84
CA THR A 9 -7.64 17.67 -10.46
C THR A 9 -8.54 18.45 -9.49
N PRO A 10 -9.09 19.63 -9.85
CA PRO A 10 -9.94 20.38 -8.91
C PRO A 10 -11.24 19.63 -8.59
N GLU A 11 -11.87 18.95 -9.55
CA GLU A 11 -13.11 18.19 -9.33
C GLU A 11 -12.88 17.00 -8.39
N PHE A 12 -11.75 16.32 -8.55
CA PHE A 12 -11.38 15.21 -7.68
C PHE A 12 -11.10 15.67 -6.25
N THR A 13 -10.43 16.80 -6.10
CA THR A 13 -10.11 17.39 -4.79
C THR A 13 -11.37 17.94 -4.10
N ALA A 14 -12.26 18.59 -4.86
CA ALA A 14 -13.55 19.08 -4.36
C ALA A 14 -14.48 17.94 -3.89
N LYS A 15 -14.30 16.73 -4.42
CA LYS A 15 -15.01 15.52 -3.98
C LYS A 15 -14.23 14.71 -2.93
N HIS A 16 -13.14 15.27 -2.40
CA HIS A 16 -12.28 14.63 -1.39
C HIS A 16 -11.81 13.23 -1.80
N ILE A 17 -11.43 13.07 -3.06
CA ILE A 17 -10.91 11.79 -3.56
C ILE A 17 -9.42 11.69 -3.26
N ASP A 18 -9.11 10.96 -2.20
CA ASP A 18 -7.74 10.62 -1.81
C ASP A 18 -7.16 9.49 -2.66
N GLY A 19 -5.85 9.26 -2.56
CA GLY A 19 -5.16 8.19 -3.29
C GLY A 19 -5.78 6.79 -3.10
N HIS A 20 -6.29 6.47 -1.91
CA HIS A 20 -7.01 5.22 -1.66
C HIS A 20 -8.37 5.18 -2.35
N GLN A 21 -9.15 6.26 -2.34
CA GLN A 21 -10.43 6.29 -3.03
C GLN A 21 -10.24 6.30 -4.56
N LEU A 22 -9.19 6.99 -5.02
CA LEU A 22 -8.81 7.14 -6.42
C LEU A 22 -8.64 5.78 -7.10
N ILE A 23 -7.89 4.85 -6.50
CA ILE A 23 -7.67 3.49 -7.04
C ILE A 23 -8.93 2.58 -7.01
N HIS A 24 -10.01 3.01 -6.36
CA HIS A 24 -11.29 2.30 -6.28
C HIS A 24 -12.40 2.95 -7.12
N LEU A 25 -12.11 3.99 -7.90
CA LEU A 25 -13.12 4.64 -8.73
C LEU A 25 -13.58 3.77 -9.90
N ASP A 26 -14.88 3.87 -10.19
CA ASP A 26 -15.57 3.21 -11.29
C ASP A 26 -15.95 4.21 -12.40
N SER A 27 -16.57 3.70 -13.47
CA SER A 27 -16.91 4.53 -14.62
C SER A 27 -17.98 5.59 -14.30
N ASP A 28 -18.85 5.31 -13.34
CA ASP A 28 -19.95 6.21 -12.98
C ASP A 28 -19.49 7.32 -12.04
N ARG A 29 -18.59 7.04 -11.09
CA ARG A 29 -17.91 8.10 -10.33
C ARG A 29 -17.07 8.99 -11.23
N LEU A 30 -16.37 8.44 -12.23
CA LEU A 30 -15.63 9.26 -13.20
C LEU A 30 -16.55 10.22 -13.97
N LYS A 31 -17.77 9.78 -14.34
CA LYS A 31 -18.77 10.68 -14.94
C LYS A 31 -19.25 11.74 -13.94
N ALA A 32 -19.53 11.35 -12.70
CA ALA A 32 -19.98 12.26 -11.65
C ALA A 32 -18.92 13.32 -11.27
N LEU A 33 -17.64 13.04 -11.54
CA LEU A 33 -16.51 13.95 -11.40
C LEU A 33 -16.31 14.87 -12.61
N GLY A 34 -17.20 14.82 -13.61
CA GLY A 34 -17.13 15.69 -14.78
C GLY A 34 -16.30 15.14 -15.94
N VAL A 35 -15.81 13.89 -15.87
CA VAL A 35 -15.09 13.27 -16.99
C VAL A 35 -16.09 12.77 -18.04
N SER A 36 -16.52 13.68 -18.92
CA SER A 36 -17.45 13.39 -20.02
C SER A 36 -16.76 12.67 -21.19
N SER A 37 -15.49 12.98 -21.44
CA SER A 37 -14.70 12.43 -22.54
C SER A 37 -14.42 10.93 -22.39
N GLN A 38 -14.73 10.15 -23.43
CA GLN A 38 -14.51 8.71 -23.42
C GLN A 38 -13.01 8.34 -23.42
N SER A 39 -12.17 9.07 -24.16
CA SER A 39 -10.72 8.87 -24.18
C SER A 39 -10.10 9.08 -22.79
N ASP A 40 -10.59 10.10 -22.10
CA ASP A 40 -10.05 10.49 -20.80
C ASP A 40 -10.48 9.47 -19.74
N ARG A 41 -11.74 9.04 -19.76
CA ARG A 41 -12.22 7.92 -18.93
C ARG A 41 -11.40 6.65 -19.14
N ALA A 42 -11.01 6.33 -20.39
CA ALA A 42 -10.19 5.16 -20.68
C ALA A 42 -8.77 5.30 -20.11
N THR A 43 -8.17 6.49 -20.26
CA THR A 43 -6.83 6.80 -19.78
C THR A 43 -6.75 6.80 -18.25
N ILE A 44 -7.71 7.44 -17.58
CA ILE A 44 -7.81 7.44 -16.11
C ILE A 44 -7.98 6.00 -15.62
N LYS A 45 -8.92 5.22 -16.18
CA LYS A 45 -9.07 3.80 -15.81
C LYS A 45 -7.79 2.99 -16.01
N LYS A 46 -7.00 3.27 -17.05
CA LYS A 46 -5.70 2.63 -17.24
C LYS A 46 -4.73 2.98 -16.11
N LYS A 47 -4.56 4.28 -15.80
CA LYS A 47 -3.72 4.73 -14.68
C LYS A 47 -4.15 4.14 -13.33
N LEU A 48 -5.46 4.10 -13.05
CA LEU A 48 -5.98 3.51 -11.81
C LEU A 48 -5.65 2.02 -11.68
N ARG A 49 -5.76 1.26 -12.78
CA ARG A 49 -5.37 -0.16 -12.81
C ARG A 49 -3.87 -0.34 -12.57
N ASP A 50 -3.04 0.49 -13.18
CA ASP A 50 -1.59 0.42 -13.01
C ASP A 50 -1.17 0.81 -11.59
N MET A 51 -1.80 1.84 -11.01
CA MET A 51 -1.59 2.21 -9.60
C MET A 51 -2.01 1.09 -8.64
N ARG A 52 -3.15 0.43 -8.88
CA ARG A 52 -3.60 -0.70 -8.04
C ARG A 52 -2.57 -1.84 -8.06
N LYS A 53 -2.07 -2.21 -9.25
CA LYS A 53 -1.01 -3.22 -9.39
C LYS A 53 0.28 -2.82 -8.67
N ALA A 54 0.64 -1.53 -8.75
CA ALA A 54 1.82 -1.01 -8.07
C ALA A 54 1.66 -1.05 -6.53
N GLN A 55 0.48 -0.69 -6.01
CA GLN A 55 0.18 -0.76 -4.57
C GLN A 55 0.25 -2.21 -4.07
N GLU A 56 -0.39 -3.14 -4.77
CA GLU A 56 -0.41 -4.56 -4.39
C GLU A 56 1.01 -5.16 -4.37
N LYS A 57 1.86 -4.76 -5.32
CA LYS A 57 3.26 -5.18 -5.36
C LYS A 57 4.08 -4.60 -4.20
N LEU A 58 3.84 -3.35 -3.83
CA LEU A 58 4.48 -2.68 -2.69
C LEU A 58 4.06 -3.32 -1.37
N GLU A 59 2.76 -3.56 -1.20
CA GLU A 59 2.19 -4.18 0.00
C GLU A 59 2.71 -5.61 0.20
N LYS A 60 2.74 -6.42 -0.87
CA LYS A 60 3.31 -7.77 -0.84
C LYS A 60 4.81 -7.78 -0.51
N GLN A 61 5.56 -6.76 -0.93
CA GLN A 61 6.97 -6.62 -0.53
C GLN A 61 7.11 -6.23 0.94
N ARG A 62 6.21 -5.36 1.43
CA ARG A 62 6.19 -4.90 2.82
C ARG A 62 5.87 -6.05 3.78
N GLU A 63 4.84 -6.85 3.49
CA GLU A 63 4.49 -8.04 4.26
C GLU A 63 5.63 -9.06 4.33
N LYS A 64 6.33 -9.30 3.20
CA LYS A 64 7.48 -10.22 3.18
C LYS A 64 8.62 -9.74 4.08
N LYS A 65 8.88 -8.44 4.12
CA LYS A 65 9.92 -7.87 5.01
C LYS A 65 9.48 -7.97 6.46
N GLU A 66 8.26 -7.57 6.76
CA GLU A 66 7.73 -7.59 8.13
C GLU A 66 7.68 -9.01 8.70
N LYS A 67 7.29 -10.01 7.90
CA LYS A 67 7.32 -11.42 8.32
C LYS A 67 8.73 -11.93 8.60
N LYS A 68 9.73 -11.50 7.82
CA LYS A 68 11.14 -11.83 8.07
C LYS A 68 11.65 -11.17 9.34
N GLU A 69 11.33 -9.88 9.55
CA GLU A 69 11.72 -9.14 10.75
C GLU A 69 11.09 -9.73 12.01
N LYS A 70 9.79 -10.06 11.99
CA LYS A 70 9.11 -10.76 13.08
C LYS A 70 9.79 -12.08 13.41
N LYS A 71 10.14 -12.89 12.40
CA LYS A 71 10.83 -14.18 12.62
C LYS A 71 12.23 -14.01 13.22
N VAL A 72 12.97 -12.98 12.81
CA VAL A 72 14.31 -12.66 13.37
C VAL A 72 14.18 -12.15 14.81
N MET A 73 13.15 -11.36 15.10
CA MET A 73 12.88 -10.85 16.46
C MET A 73 12.50 -12.01 17.40
N GLU A 74 11.61 -12.89 16.96
CA GLU A 74 11.21 -14.10 17.70
C GLU A 74 12.40 -15.03 17.97
N GLU A 75 13.29 -15.25 16.98
CA GLU A 75 14.51 -16.04 17.18
C GLU A 75 15.48 -15.38 18.18
N LYS A 76 15.63 -14.05 18.12
CA LYS A 76 16.45 -13.30 19.10
C LYS A 76 15.87 -13.34 20.50
N GLU A 77 14.56 -13.23 20.65
CA GLU A 77 13.88 -13.34 21.94
C GLU A 77 13.99 -14.77 22.50
N ALA A 78 13.75 -15.80 21.70
CA ALA A 78 13.95 -17.20 22.10
C ALA A 78 15.39 -17.49 22.56
N ARG A 79 16.40 -16.86 21.94
CA ARG A 79 17.80 -16.98 22.37
C ARG A 79 18.09 -16.20 23.66
N ARG A 80 17.39 -15.10 23.93
CA ARG A 80 17.52 -14.31 25.16
C ARG A 80 16.77 -14.92 26.35
N SER A 81 15.63 -15.56 26.12
CA SER A 81 14.86 -16.27 27.15
C SER A 81 15.41 -17.68 27.45
N GLY A 82 16.36 -18.17 26.64
CA GLY A 82 16.92 -19.53 26.73
C GLY A 82 18.29 -19.70 27.41
N LYS A 83 18.89 -18.68 28.06
CA LYS A 83 20.15 -18.91 28.81
C LYS A 83 20.40 -17.90 29.93
N LEU A 84 19.90 -18.22 31.12
CA LEU A 84 20.71 -18.08 32.34
C LEU A 84 21.09 -19.49 32.77
N PRO A 85 22.34 -19.96 32.58
CA PRO A 85 22.90 -20.85 33.56
C PRO A 85 23.28 -19.94 34.73
N LEU A 86 22.36 -19.73 35.67
CA LEU A 86 22.80 -19.44 37.03
C LEU A 86 23.50 -20.73 37.45
N SER A 87 24.82 -20.76 37.27
CA SER A 87 25.71 -21.74 37.85
C SER A 87 25.53 -21.65 39.35
N SER A 88 24.57 -22.41 39.85
CA SER A 88 24.48 -22.84 41.23
C SER A 88 25.63 -23.82 41.45
N ASP A 89 26.84 -23.31 41.65
CA ASP A 89 27.86 -24.08 42.35
C ASP A 89 27.67 -23.80 43.84
N SER A 90 26.74 -24.57 44.41
CA SER A 90 26.57 -24.73 45.85
C SER A 90 27.51 -25.84 46.30
N ALA A 91 28.44 -25.47 47.19
CA ALA A 91 29.37 -26.27 47.97
C ALA A 91 29.11 -27.78 48.17
N CYS A 92 30.17 -28.58 48.00
CA CYS A 92 30.65 -29.59 48.96
C CYS A 92 32.15 -29.88 48.71
#